data_AF-X0XNI3-F1
#
_entry.id   AF-X0XNI3-F1
#
_cell.length_a   1.000
_cell.length_b   1.000
_cell.length_c   1.000
_cell.angle_alpha   90.00
_cell.angle_beta   90.00
_cell.angle_gamma   90.00
#
_symmetry.space_group_name_H-M   'P 1'
#
loop_
_entity.id
_entity.type
_entity.pdbx_description
1 polymer ?
#
loop_
_entity_poly.entity_id
_entity_poly.type
_entity_poly.pdbx_seq_one_letter_code
_entity_poly.pdbx_strand_id
1 'polypeptide(L)'
;MRYIGIIILLVLCMILLLLTGGIVNTVIAKTVIENIENQEDINQNSNNFQSSPTGSIQKLTEELVTKNPQKWSGLGMGIFSGGASDIDIILANGFEELRIDIPDYQDAIWLNDSKATVIGVTAKGAKVIWGVSSNSFNNTKYTITATTWVD
;
A
#
# COMPACT_ATOMS: atom_id res chain seq x y z
N MET A 1 -20.30 29.47 -35.26
CA MET A 1 -20.33 27.98 -35.32
C MET A 1 -19.12 27.28 -34.68
N ARG A 2 -17.91 27.87 -34.63
CA ARG A 2 -16.73 27.22 -33.98
C ARG A 2 -16.86 26.97 -32.47
N TYR A 3 -17.55 27.85 -31.75
CA TYR A 3 -17.76 27.70 -30.29
C TYR A 3 -18.71 26.56 -29.91
N ILE A 4 -19.68 26.24 -30.77
CA ILE A 4 -20.65 25.16 -30.51
C ILE A 4 -19.93 23.80 -30.48
N GLY A 5 -18.94 23.59 -31.36
CA GLY A 5 -18.15 22.37 -31.36
C GLY A 5 -17.31 22.19 -30.09
N ILE A 6 -16.72 23.27 -29.56
CA ILE A 6 -15.91 23.23 -28.33
C ILE A 6 -16.79 22.91 -27.12
N ILE A 7 -17.98 23.51 -27.03
CA ILE A 7 -18.91 23.26 -25.93
C ILE A 7 -19.38 21.80 -25.94
N ILE A 8 -19.73 21.25 -27.11
CA ILE A 8 -20.13 19.85 -27.24
C ILE A 8 -18.98 18.91 -26.82
N LEU A 9 -17.75 19.21 -27.23
CA LEU A 9 -16.57 18.41 -26.88
C LEU A 9 -16.32 18.40 -25.36
N LEU A 10 -16.45 19.55 -24.69
CA LEU A 10 -16.26 19.65 -23.24
C LEU A 10 -17.33 18.87 -22.46
N VAL A 11 -18.59 18.93 -22.89
CA VAL A 11 -19.68 18.18 -22.26
C VAL A 11 -19.46 16.67 -22.42
N LEU A 12 -19.04 16.22 -23.61
CA LEU A 12 -18.73 14.81 -23.86
C LEU A 12 -17.58 14.32 -22.96
N CYS A 13 -16.55 15.14 -22.79
CA CYS A 13 -15.39 14.81 -21.96
C CYS A 13 -15.78 14.66 -20.48
N MET A 14 -16.64 15.53 -19.95
CA MET A 14 -17.15 15.43 -18.58
C MET A 14 -17.98 14.16 -18.35
N ILE A 15 -18.81 13.77 -19.32
CA ILE A 15 -19.59 12.52 -19.23
C ILE A 15 -18.67 11.30 -19.20
N LEU A 16 -17.63 11.27 -20.04
CA LEU A 16 -16.66 10.17 -20.06
C LEU A 16 -15.92 10.04 -18.72
N LEU A 17 -15.49 11.16 -18.12
CA LEU A 17 -14.83 11.17 -16.81
C LEU A 17 -15.73 10.61 -15.70
N LEU A 18 -17.02 11.00 -15.69
CA LEU A 18 -18.00 10.52 -14.72
C LEU A 18 -18.25 9.00 -14.86
N LEU A 19 -18.32 8.49 -16.10
CA LEU A 19 -18.49 7.06 -16.35
C LEU A 19 -17.28 6.24 -15.91
N THR A 20 -16.06 6.71 -16.16
CA THR A 20 -14.84 6.01 -15.71
C THR A 20 -14.67 6.05 -14.19
N GLY A 21 -15.02 7.15 -13.53
CA GLY A 21 -14.95 7.25 -12.07
C GLY A 21 -15.96 6.36 -11.34
N GLY A 22 -17.15 6.16 -11.92
CA GLY A 22 -18.17 5.28 -11.33
C GLY A 22 -17.79 3.80 -11.34
N ILE A 23 -17.16 3.32 -12.43
CA ILE A 23 -16.79 1.91 -12.59
C ILE A 23 -15.75 1.48 -11.53
N VAL A 24 -14.81 2.35 -11.19
CA VAL A 24 -13.76 2.05 -10.19
C VAL A 24 -14.38 1.82 -8.80
N ASN A 25 -15.36 2.63 -8.39
CA ASN A 25 -16.02 2.48 -7.09
C ASN A 25 -16.85 1.20 -6.98
N THR A 26 -17.51 0.76 -8.05
CA THR A 26 -18.31 -0.47 -8.04
C THR A 26 -17.44 -1.73 -7.98
N VAL A 27 -16.30 -1.75 -8.69
CA VAL A 27 -15.37 -2.88 -8.68
C VAL A 27 -14.71 -3.05 -7.30
N ILE A 28 -14.34 -1.94 -6.64
CA ILE A 28 -13.78 -1.97 -5.29
C ILE A 28 -14.82 -2.48 -4.28
N ALA A 29 -16.05 -1.97 -4.30
CA ALA A 29 -17.10 -2.43 -3.39
C ALA A 29 -17.41 -3.92 -3.55
N LYS A 30 -17.48 -4.42 -4.79
CA LYS A 30 -17.73 -5.84 -5.06
C LYS A 30 -16.60 -6.73 -4.56
N THR A 31 -15.34 -6.34 -4.78
CA THR A 31 -14.17 -7.07 -4.31
C THR A 31 -14.10 -7.10 -2.78
N VAL A 32 -14.47 -6.00 -2.12
CA VAL A 32 -14.48 -5.90 -0.65
C VAL A 32 -15.57 -6.78 -0.04
N ILE A 33 -16.77 -6.84 -0.63
CA ILE A 33 -17.88 -7.67 -0.12
C ILE A 33 -17.57 -9.16 -0.25
N GLU A 34 -17.08 -9.61 -1.41
CA GLU A 34 -16.75 -11.02 -1.66
C GLU A 34 -15.62 -11.52 -0.72
N ASN A 35 -14.72 -10.62 -0.31
CA ASN A 35 -13.64 -10.96 0.62
C ASN A 35 -14.12 -11.05 2.09
N ILE A 36 -15.24 -10.38 2.44
CA ILE A 36 -15.86 -10.45 3.78
C ILE A 36 -16.68 -11.74 3.90
N GLU A 37 -17.45 -12.09 2.87
CA GLU A 37 -18.32 -13.28 2.87
C GLU A 37 -17.50 -14.58 3.00
N ASN A 38 -16.36 -14.67 2.32
CA ASN A 38 -15.43 -15.79 2.45
C ASN A 38 -14.77 -15.91 3.85
N GLN A 39 -14.78 -14.85 4.65
CA GLN A 39 -14.21 -14.87 6.00
C GLN A 39 -15.21 -15.34 7.07
N GLU A 40 -16.51 -15.18 6.82
CA GLU A 40 -17.57 -15.58 7.74
C GLU A 40 -17.77 -17.12 7.74
N ASP A 41 -17.66 -17.76 6.57
CA ASP A 41 -17.76 -19.23 6.43
C ASP A 41 -16.61 -19.99 7.10
N ILE A 42 -15.41 -19.40 7.17
CA ILE A 42 -14.24 -20.03 7.81
C ILE A 42 -14.40 -20.04 9.35
N ASN A 43 -15.17 -19.12 9.91
CA ASN A 43 -15.28 -18.95 11.37
C ASN A 43 -16.39 -19.81 12.01
N GLN A 44 -17.23 -20.49 11.23
CA GLN A 44 -18.29 -21.35 11.75
C GLN A 44 -17.91 -22.84 11.91
N ASN A 45 -16.74 -23.29 11.42
CA ASN A 45 -16.39 -24.73 11.39
C ASN A 45 -15.42 -25.21 12.50
N SER A 46 -15.19 -24.43 13.55
CA SER A 46 -14.21 -24.78 14.58
C SER A 46 -14.80 -24.80 16.00
N ASN A 47 -15.91 -25.49 16.23
CA ASN A 47 -16.36 -25.82 17.59
C ASN A 47 -17.08 -27.18 17.61
N ASN A 48 -16.31 -28.27 17.46
CA ASN A 48 -16.76 -29.58 17.90
C ASN A 48 -15.66 -30.26 18.73
N PHE A 49 -15.42 -29.72 19.93
CA PHE A 49 -14.73 -30.45 20.99
C PHE A 49 -15.74 -30.76 22.09
N GLN A 50 -16.17 -32.01 22.07
CA GLN A 50 -17.06 -32.63 23.04
C GLN A 50 -16.23 -33.08 24.25
N SER A 51 -16.30 -32.34 25.36
CA SER A 51 -15.98 -32.86 26.69
C SER A 51 -16.63 -31.99 27.79
N SER A 52 -17.52 -32.63 28.54
CA SER A 52 -18.29 -32.08 29.66
C SER A 52 -17.43 -31.86 30.92
N PRO A 53 -17.92 -31.11 31.93
CA PRO A 53 -17.12 -30.18 32.73
C PRO A 53 -16.67 -30.77 34.06
N THR A 54 -15.61 -30.21 34.66
CA THR A 54 -15.50 -29.87 36.10
C THR A 54 -14.16 -29.19 36.35
N GLY A 55 -14.17 -27.96 36.88
CA GLY A 55 -13.06 -27.47 37.73
C GLY A 55 -12.35 -26.19 37.32
N SER A 56 -12.52 -25.17 38.16
CA SER A 56 -11.74 -23.93 38.30
C SER A 56 -11.91 -22.84 37.23
N ILE A 57 -12.93 -22.02 37.45
CA ILE A 57 -12.89 -20.60 37.14
C ILE A 57 -11.92 -19.97 38.14
N GLN A 58 -10.63 -19.91 37.84
CA GLN A 58 -9.75 -18.94 38.49
C GLN A 58 -8.49 -18.69 37.65
N LYS A 59 -8.41 -17.45 37.16
CA LYS A 59 -7.23 -16.81 36.59
C LYS A 59 -6.85 -17.16 35.13
N LEU A 60 -7.75 -16.88 34.20
CA LEU A 60 -7.41 -16.62 32.80
C LEU A 60 -7.81 -15.17 32.44
N THR A 61 -7.30 -14.21 33.22
CA THR A 61 -7.55 -12.77 33.03
C THR A 61 -6.23 -11.99 33.13
N GLU A 62 -5.16 -12.57 32.61
CA GLU A 62 -3.93 -11.86 32.28
C GLU A 62 -3.68 -12.12 30.79
N GLU A 63 -3.79 -11.06 30.00
CA GLU A 63 -3.39 -10.95 28.59
C GLU A 63 -4.14 -11.79 27.56
N LEU A 64 -5.44 -11.50 27.38
CA LEU A 64 -5.97 -11.43 26.01
C LEU A 64 -5.56 -10.08 25.42
N VAL A 65 -4.24 -9.84 25.36
CA VAL A 65 -3.72 -8.91 24.37
C VAL A 65 -4.04 -9.60 23.06
N THR A 66 -5.10 -9.16 22.40
CA THR A 66 -5.29 -9.37 20.97
C THR A 66 -4.06 -8.78 20.31
N LYS A 67 -2.96 -9.54 20.30
CA LYS A 67 -1.83 -9.32 19.41
C LYS A 67 -2.47 -9.50 18.05
N ASN A 68 -2.92 -8.39 17.48
CA ASN A 68 -3.35 -8.34 16.10
C ASN A 68 -2.22 -9.02 15.34
N PRO A 69 -2.44 -10.23 14.77
CA PRO A 69 -1.35 -10.98 14.21
C PRO A 69 -0.74 -10.09 13.15
N GLN A 70 0.53 -9.74 13.34
CA GLN A 70 1.32 -9.01 12.36
C GLN A 70 1.36 -9.88 11.11
N LYS A 71 0.36 -9.71 10.24
CA LYS A 71 -0.03 -10.64 9.19
C LYS A 71 1.13 -10.98 8.27
N TRP A 72 2.08 -10.06 8.17
CA TRP A 72 3.23 -10.13 7.28
C TRP A 72 4.58 -10.03 8.01
N SER A 73 4.62 -10.37 9.31
CA SER A 73 5.86 -10.41 10.07
C SER A 73 6.92 -11.26 9.37
N GLY A 74 8.13 -10.73 9.25
CA GLY A 74 9.26 -11.36 8.56
C GLY A 74 9.30 -11.18 7.03
N LEU A 75 8.32 -10.51 6.43
CA LEU A 75 8.34 -10.15 5.01
C LEU A 75 8.82 -8.71 4.78
N GLY A 76 9.41 -8.49 3.60
CA GLY A 76 9.69 -7.16 3.07
C GLY A 76 8.57 -6.64 2.15
N MET A 77 8.45 -5.32 2.01
CA MET A 77 7.50 -4.68 1.10
C MET A 77 8.20 -3.70 0.17
N GLY A 78 7.87 -3.74 -1.12
CA GLY A 78 8.29 -2.72 -2.09
C GLY A 78 7.31 -1.56 -2.10
N ILE A 79 7.81 -0.33 -1.94
CA ILE A 79 7.00 0.89 -2.02
C ILE A 79 7.61 1.90 -2.97
N PHE A 80 6.73 2.64 -3.63
CA PHE A 80 7.13 3.83 -4.38
C PHE A 80 7.42 4.99 -3.42
N SER A 81 8.39 5.86 -3.74
CA SER A 81 8.76 6.98 -2.85
C SER A 81 7.60 7.93 -2.52
N GLY A 82 6.58 8.01 -3.37
CA GLY A 82 5.34 8.75 -3.11
C GLY A 82 4.36 8.08 -2.12
N GLY A 83 4.59 6.82 -1.73
CA GLY A 83 3.73 6.05 -0.80
C GLY A 83 4.00 6.31 0.69
N ALA A 84 4.68 7.42 1.02
CA ALA A 84 5.10 7.73 2.38
C ALA A 84 3.94 7.92 3.39
N SER A 85 2.73 8.20 2.91
CA SER A 85 1.53 8.32 3.75
C SER A 85 1.13 7.00 4.40
N ASP A 86 1.45 5.87 3.78
CA ASP A 86 0.88 4.57 4.16
C ASP A 86 1.79 3.80 5.12
N ILE A 87 2.94 4.37 5.49
CA ILE A 87 4.00 3.71 6.26
C ILE A 87 3.50 3.23 7.61
N ASP A 88 2.70 4.03 8.32
CA ASP A 88 2.21 3.64 9.65
C ASP A 88 1.28 2.43 9.55
N ILE A 89 0.48 2.34 8.48
CA ILE A 89 -0.38 1.20 8.19
C ILE A 89 0.46 -0.02 7.82
N ILE A 90 1.48 0.16 6.97
CA ILE A 90 2.38 -0.91 6.54
C ILE A 90 3.11 -1.53 7.75
N LEU A 91 3.67 -0.70 8.63
CA LEU A 91 4.34 -1.15 9.85
C LEU A 91 3.37 -1.81 10.84
N ALA A 92 2.16 -1.26 11.00
CA ALA A 92 1.13 -1.86 11.85
C ALA A 92 0.69 -3.25 11.36
N ASN A 93 0.82 -3.54 10.06
CA ASN A 93 0.55 -4.85 9.47
C ASN A 93 1.72 -5.85 9.59
N GLY A 94 2.85 -5.43 10.17
CA GLY A 94 3.97 -6.31 10.49
C GLY A 94 5.13 -6.30 9.50
N PHE A 95 5.11 -5.45 8.48
CA PHE A 95 6.30 -5.29 7.62
C PHE A 95 7.40 -4.56 8.38
N GLU A 96 8.59 -5.15 8.43
CA GLU A 96 9.74 -4.54 9.11
C GLU A 96 10.79 -4.02 8.13
N GLU A 97 10.85 -4.58 6.91
CA GLU A 97 11.78 -4.19 5.86
C GLU A 97 11.05 -3.59 4.66
N LEU A 98 11.44 -2.40 4.24
CA LEU A 98 10.83 -1.69 3.13
C LEU A 98 11.86 -1.41 2.04
N ARG A 99 11.59 -1.87 0.81
CA ARG A 99 12.33 -1.49 -0.40
C ARG A 99 11.69 -0.24 -1.00
N ILE A 100 12.36 0.90 -0.91
CA ILE A 100 11.89 2.17 -1.48
C ILE A 100 12.45 2.34 -2.89
N ASP A 101 11.53 2.51 -3.83
CA ASP A 101 11.82 2.74 -5.24
C ASP A 101 12.08 4.23 -5.49
N ILE A 102 13.22 4.55 -6.07
CA ILE A 102 13.63 5.92 -6.47
C ILE A 102 13.46 6.04 -8.00
N PRO A 103 12.35 6.62 -8.48
CA PRO A 103 11.92 6.55 -9.87
C PRO A 103 12.74 7.36 -10.87
N ASP A 104 13.26 8.51 -10.46
CA ASP A 104 14.12 9.34 -11.29
C ASP A 104 15.18 10.00 -10.40
N TYR A 105 16.43 9.56 -10.57
CA TYR A 105 17.57 10.08 -9.81
C TYR A 105 18.21 11.31 -10.47
N GLN A 106 17.81 11.65 -11.70
CA GLN A 106 18.32 12.81 -12.43
C GLN A 106 17.43 14.03 -12.25
N ASP A 107 16.15 13.84 -11.95
CA ASP A 107 15.28 14.91 -11.49
C ASP A 107 15.59 15.23 -10.01
N ALA A 108 16.14 16.42 -9.78
CA ALA A 108 16.55 16.87 -8.45
C ALA A 108 15.38 16.99 -7.47
N ILE A 109 14.17 17.31 -7.94
CA ILE A 109 12.98 17.41 -7.09
C ILE A 109 12.60 16.00 -6.64
N TRP A 110 12.44 15.08 -7.59
CA TRP A 110 12.08 13.70 -7.29
C TRP A 110 13.12 12.97 -6.46
N LEU A 111 14.41 13.24 -6.69
CA LEU A 111 15.50 12.71 -5.88
C LEU A 111 15.42 13.21 -4.44
N ASN A 112 15.21 14.52 -4.24
CA ASN A 112 15.11 15.11 -2.91
C ASN A 112 13.89 14.58 -2.15
N ASP A 113 12.74 14.48 -2.81
CA ASP A 113 11.53 13.90 -2.24
C ASP A 113 11.74 12.43 -1.86
N SER A 114 12.39 11.65 -2.73
CA SER A 114 12.70 10.25 -2.46
C SER A 114 13.69 10.08 -1.29
N LYS A 115 14.70 10.94 -1.19
CA LYS A 115 15.63 10.99 -0.05
C LYS A 115 14.88 11.32 1.25
N ALA A 116 13.96 12.29 1.21
CA ALA A 116 13.13 12.63 2.36
C ALA A 116 12.24 11.46 2.81
N THR A 117 11.64 10.73 1.86
CA THR A 117 10.87 9.51 2.17
C THR A 117 11.73 8.46 2.86
N VAL A 118 12.92 8.15 2.33
CA VAL A 118 13.86 7.18 2.94
C VAL A 118 14.16 7.54 4.39
N ILE A 119 14.47 8.81 4.66
CA ILE A 119 14.76 9.31 6.00
C ILE A 119 13.53 9.19 6.92
N GLY A 120 12.37 9.63 6.45
CA GLY A 120 11.12 9.59 7.22
C GLY A 120 10.68 8.17 7.57
N VAL A 121 10.81 7.24 6.64
CA VAL A 121 10.50 5.82 6.83
C VAL A 121 11.45 5.16 7.84
N THR A 122 12.75 5.46 7.73
CA THR A 122 13.75 4.99 8.69
C THR A 122 13.48 5.52 10.10
N ALA A 123 13.10 6.80 10.22
CA ALA A 123 12.76 7.43 11.50
C ALA A 123 11.52 6.79 12.17
N LYS A 124 10.65 6.14 11.40
CA LYS A 124 9.50 5.38 11.89
C LYS A 124 9.84 3.95 12.34
N GLY A 125 11.11 3.54 12.22
CA GLY A 125 11.61 2.25 12.70
C GLY A 125 11.67 1.13 11.66
N ALA A 126 11.41 1.43 10.38
CA ALA A 126 11.56 0.47 9.31
C ALA A 126 13.05 0.23 8.98
N LYS A 127 13.41 -1.01 8.64
CA LYS A 127 14.67 -1.31 7.94
C LYS A 127 14.47 -0.94 6.47
N VAL A 128 15.27 -0.03 5.95
CA VAL A 128 15.10 0.46 4.59
C VAL A 128 16.18 -0.08 3.67
N ILE A 129 15.74 -0.74 2.60
CA ILE A 129 16.54 -0.93 1.39
C ILE A 129 16.03 0.11 0.39
N TRP A 130 16.91 0.76 -0.36
CA TRP A 130 16.47 1.68 -1.41
C TRP A 130 17.16 1.30 -2.71
N GLY A 131 16.52 1.62 -3.83
CA GLY A 131 17.07 1.33 -5.14
C GLY A 131 16.50 2.27 -6.17
N VAL A 132 17.32 2.59 -7.16
CA VAL A 132 16.89 3.39 -8.31
C VAL A 132 16.14 2.50 -9.28
N SER A 133 14.96 2.93 -9.69
CA SER A 133 14.24 2.33 -10.81
C SER A 133 14.26 3.26 -12.01
N SER A 134 14.06 2.69 -13.19
CA SER A 134 13.88 3.46 -14.42
C SER A 134 12.39 3.77 -14.61
N ASN A 135 11.87 4.81 -13.94
CA ASN A 135 10.49 5.28 -14.18
C ASN A 135 10.41 6.40 -15.24
N SER A 136 11.50 6.68 -15.95
CA SER A 136 11.55 7.84 -16.83
C SER A 136 11.43 7.43 -18.30
N PHE A 137 10.22 7.57 -18.86
CA PHE A 137 9.91 7.31 -20.28
C PHE A 137 10.60 8.30 -21.24
N ASN A 138 11.15 9.39 -20.70
CA ASN A 138 11.73 10.53 -21.42
C ASN A 138 13.20 10.79 -21.08
N ASN A 139 13.86 9.89 -20.34
CA ASN A 139 15.26 10.06 -19.97
C ASN A 139 16.19 9.28 -20.91
N THR A 140 16.91 10.01 -21.76
CA THR A 140 17.89 9.44 -22.70
C THR A 140 19.15 8.90 -22.01
N LYS A 141 19.31 9.17 -20.70
CA LYS A 141 20.44 8.71 -19.86
C LYS A 141 19.95 7.77 -18.75
N TYR A 142 19.22 6.73 -19.10
CA TYR A 142 18.75 5.70 -18.14
C TYR A 142 19.89 4.85 -17.54
N THR A 143 21.14 5.01 -18.00
CA THR A 143 22.29 4.27 -17.46
C THR A 143 22.82 4.93 -16.20
N ILE A 144 22.63 4.26 -15.07
CA ILE A 144 23.33 4.58 -13.82
C ILE A 144 24.78 4.11 -13.99
N THR A 145 25.71 5.03 -13.89
CA THR A 145 27.15 4.75 -13.88
C THR A 145 27.72 5.28 -12.57
N ALA A 146 28.87 4.75 -12.14
CA ALA A 146 29.57 5.26 -10.97
C ALA A 146 29.89 6.77 -11.07
N THR A 147 29.94 7.33 -12.29
CA THR A 147 30.21 8.74 -12.55
C THR A 147 28.96 9.63 -12.60
N THR A 148 27.76 9.05 -12.78
CA THR A 148 26.49 9.79 -12.84
C THR A 148 25.71 9.74 -11.53
N TRP A 149 26.17 8.94 -10.56
CA TRP A 149 25.72 8.95 -9.19
C TRP A 149 26.60 9.90 -8.37
N VAL A 150 26.11 11.10 -8.08
CA VAL A 150 26.83 12.08 -7.24
C VAL A 150 26.29 11.95 -5.82
N ASP A 151 27.18 11.80 -4.84
CA ASP A 151 26.86 11.67 -3.41
C ASP A 151 26.02 12.84 -2.86
#